data_AF-A0ABD5TNA1-F1
#
_entry.id   AF-A0ABD5TNA1-F1
#
_cell.length_a   1.000
_cell.length_b   1.000
_cell.length_c   1.000
_cell.angle_alpha   90.00
_cell.angle_beta   90.00
_cell.angle_gamma   90.00
#
_symmetry.space_group_name_H-M   'P 1'
#
loop_
_entity.id
_entity.type
_entity.pdbx_description
1 polymer ?
#
loop_
_entity_poly.entity_id
_entity_poly.type
_entity_poly.pdbx_seq_one_letter_code
_entity_poly.pdbx_strand_id
1 'polypeptide(L)' 'MPKISVEIPQELLDDLDEHVGDDGKFVNRSDAIRASIRKTLDLLDEIDERHDRLEEDGTEK' A
#
# COMPACT_ATOMS: atom_id res chain seq x y z
N MET A 1 -17.23 -5.25 4.25
CA MET A 1 -15.76 -5.16 4.34
C MET A 1 -15.30 -6.09 5.44
N PRO A 2 -14.39 -7.03 5.16
CA PRO A 2 -13.77 -7.84 6.20
C PRO A 2 -13.03 -6.91 7.18
N LYS A 3 -13.08 -7.23 8.47
CA LYS A 3 -12.34 -6.51 9.50
C LYS A 3 -11.05 -7.27 9.78
N ILE A 4 -9.94 -6.55 9.83
CA ILE A 4 -8.65 -7.06 10.28
C ILE A 4 -8.26 -6.34 11.57
N SER A 5 -7.58 -7.05 12.47
CA SER A 5 -6.95 -6.45 13.65
C SER A 5 -5.44 -6.63 13.50
N VAL A 6 -4.70 -5.56 13.72
CA VAL A 6 -3.24 -5.54 13.58
C VAL A 6 -2.65 -4.81 14.77
N GLU A 7 -1.47 -5.23 15.21
CA GLU A 7 -0.67 -4.54 16.22
C GLU A 7 0.33 -3.61 15.51
N ILE A 8 0.39 -2.36 15.94
CA ILE A 8 1.30 -1.35 15.37
C ILE A 8 1.98 -0.57 16.49
N PRO A 9 3.26 -0.20 16.32
CA PRO A 9 3.93 0.74 17.21
C PRO A 9 3.14 2.05 17.34
N GLN A 10 3.11 2.61 18.56
CA GLN A 10 2.39 3.85 18.84
C GLN A 10 2.92 5.02 17.99
N GLU A 11 4.24 5.12 17.82
CA GLU A 11 4.87 6.15 17.00
C GLU A 11 4.35 6.16 15.55
N LEU A 12 4.15 4.97 14.94
CA LEU A 12 3.61 4.87 13.59
C LEU A 12 2.13 5.23 13.51
N LEU A 13 1.38 4.97 14.59
CA LEU A 13 -0.02 5.39 14.67
C LEU A 13 -0.11 6.92 14.79
N ASP A 14 0.75 7.53 15.60
CA ASP A 14 0.80 8.97 15.77
C ASP A 14 1.19 9.66 14.45
N ASP A 15 2.21 9.17 13.75
CA ASP A 15 2.61 9.65 12.42
C ASP A 15 1.48 9.54 11.39
N LEU A 16 0.72 8.43 11.43
CA LEU A 16 -0.43 8.25 10.56
C LEU A 16 -1.55 9.25 10.88
N ASP A 17 -1.79 9.52 12.16
CA ASP A 17 -2.81 10.45 12.61
C ASP A 17 -2.50 11.90 12.23
N GLU A 18 -1.23 12.31 12.17
CA GLU A 18 -0.83 13.60 11.62
C GLU A 18 -1.24 13.79 10.15
N HIS A 19 -1.53 12.70 9.43
CA HIS A 19 -1.96 12.72 8.03
C HIS A 19 -3.46 12.49 7.83
N VAL A 20 -4.23 12.34 8.91
CA VAL A 20 -5.68 12.07 8.89
C VAL A 20 -6.46 13.28 9.41
N GLY A 21 -7.52 13.68 8.71
CA GLY A 21 -8.41 14.78 9.12
C GLY A 21 -8.77 15.71 7.97
N ASP A 22 -9.45 16.81 8.28
CA ASP A 22 -9.96 17.76 7.28
C ASP A 22 -8.86 18.44 6.45
N ASP A 23 -7.70 18.71 7.06
CA ASP A 23 -6.50 19.22 6.39
C ASP A 23 -5.51 18.11 6.00
N GLY A 24 -5.86 16.85 6.30
CA GLY A 24 -5.04 15.67 6.06
C GLY A 24 -5.20 15.09 4.66
N LYS A 25 -4.32 14.14 4.30
CA LYS A 25 -4.41 13.42 3.02
C LYS A 25 -5.52 12.37 3.01
N PHE A 26 -6.03 12.00 4.17
CA PHE A 26 -6.97 10.90 4.35
C PHE A 26 -8.13 11.29 5.25
N VAL A 27 -9.33 10.81 4.91
CA VAL A 27 -10.56 11.12 5.65
C VAL A 27 -10.59 10.44 7.02
N ASN A 28 -10.01 9.25 7.14
CA ASN A 28 -9.90 8.50 8.39
C ASN A 28 -8.74 7.50 8.33
N ARG A 29 -8.35 6.92 9.48
CA ARG A 29 -7.29 5.90 9.58
C ARG A 29 -7.51 4.71 8.65
N SER A 30 -8.75 4.21 8.55
CA SER A 30 -9.06 3.07 7.67
C SER A 30 -8.87 3.44 6.20
N ASP A 31 -9.13 4.70 5.84
CA ASP A 31 -8.89 5.22 4.50
C ASP A 31 -7.40 5.30 4.19
N ALA A 32 -6.61 5.85 5.12
CA ALA A 32 -5.16 5.92 5.04
C ALA A 32 -4.53 4.54 4.84
N ILE A 33 -4.91 3.56 5.67
CA ILE A 33 -4.39 2.19 5.60
C ILE A 33 -4.77 1.54 4.25
N ARG A 34 -6.03 1.66 3.82
CA ARG A 34 -6.46 1.07 2.54
C ARG A 34 -5.76 1.69 1.35
N ALA A 35 -5.58 3.01 1.34
CA ALA A 35 -4.87 3.72 0.28
C ALA A 35 -3.39 3.32 0.24
N SER A 36 -2.75 3.18 1.40
CA SER A 36 -1.35 2.74 1.49
C SER A 36 -1.15 1.32 0.98
N ILE A 37 -2.02 0.38 1.38
CA ILE A 37 -1.97 -1.00 0.89
C ILE A 37 -2.17 -1.03 -0.62
N ARG A 38 -3.19 -0.33 -1.13
CA ARG A 38 -3.44 -0.28 -2.59
C ARG A 38 -2.24 0.26 -3.34
N LYS A 39 -1.69 1.41 -2.93
CA LYS A 39 -0.50 1.99 -3.56
C LYS A 39 0.72 1.06 -3.53
N THR A 40 0.89 0.28 -2.46
CA THR A 40 1.98 -0.68 -2.36
C THR A 40 1.78 -1.84 -3.33
N LEU A 41 0.55 -2.36 -3.44
CA LEU A 41 0.23 -3.43 -4.39
C LEU A 41 0.35 -2.95 -5.84
N ASP A 42 -0.18 -1.77 -6.16
CA ASP A 42 -0.08 -1.18 -7.50
C ASP A 42 1.41 -1.04 -7.92
N LEU A 43 2.29 -0.64 -6.99
CA LEU A 43 3.74 -0.56 -7.24
C LEU A 43 4.37 -1.94 -7.48
N LEU A 44 3.95 -2.96 -6.74
CA LEU A 44 4.45 -4.32 -6.93
C LEU A 44 4.00 -4.90 -8.28
N ASP A 45 2.73 -4.69 -8.64
CA ASP A 45 2.19 -5.10 -9.93
C ASP A 45 2.92 -4.40 -11.09
N GLU A 46 3.20 -3.09 -10.99
CA GLU A 46 4.00 -2.36 -11.99
C GLU A 46 5.44 -2.87 -12.12
N ILE A 47 6.04 -3.33 -11.01
CA ILE A 47 7.36 -3.94 -11.01
C ILE A 47 7.28 -5.29 -11.72
N ASP A 48 6.31 -6.13 -11.33
CA ASP A 48 6.14 -7.45 -11.90
C ASP A 48 5.87 -7.36 -13.41
N GLU A 49 5.00 -6.48 -13.90
CA GLU A 49 4.79 -6.27 -15.35
C GLU A 49 6.08 -5.86 -16.10
N ARG A 50 6.96 -5.07 -15.46
CA ARG A 50 8.24 -4.69 -16.05
C ARG A 50 9.23 -5.86 -16.06
N HIS A 51 9.19 -6.72 -15.05
CA HIS A 51 10.04 -7.89 -14.90
C HIS A 51 9.56 -9.08 -15.73
N ASP A 52 8.24 -9.25 -15.91
CA ASP A 52 7.64 -10.29 -16.75
C ASP A 52 7.98 -10.07 -18.24
N ARG A 53 8.13 -8.79 -18.66
CA ARG A 53 8.72 -8.47 -19.98
C ARG A 53 10.17 -8.96 -20.13
N LEU A 54 10.93 -9.12 -19.04
CA LEU A 54 12.29 -9.67 -19.09
C LEU A 54 12.29 -11.22 -19.00
N GLU A 55 11.25 -11.84 -18.44
CA GLU A 55 11.11 -13.30 -18.39
C GLU A 55 10.49 -13.90 -19.67
N GLU A 56 9.57 -13.19 -20.36
CA GLU A 56 9.05 -13.61 -21.67
C GLU A 56 10.13 -13.63 -22.78
N ASP A 57 11.15 -12.78 -22.70
CA ASP A 57 12.31 -12.78 -23.62
C ASP A 57 13.39 -13.83 -23.23
N GLY A 58 13.21 -14.56 -22.12
CA GLY A 58 14.23 -15.42 -21.52
C GLY A 58 13.96 -16.93 -21.56
N THR A 59 12.76 -17.37 -21.95
CA THR A 59 12.38 -18.79 -21.93
C THR A 59 12.06 -19.34 -23.32
N GLU A 60 13.07 -19.29 -24.20
CA GLU A 60 13.21 -20.30 -25.26
C GLU A 60 14.30 -21.29 -24.85
N LYS A 61 13.92 -22.43 -24.26
CA LYS A 61 14.68 -23.69 -24.31
C LYS A 61 13.78 -24.91 -24.21
#